data_AF-A0A7Y3KR41-F1
#
_entry.id   AF-A0A7Y3KR41-F1
#
_cell.length_a   1.000
_cell.length_b   1.000
_cell.length_c   1.000
_cell.angle_alpha   90.00
_cell.angle_beta   90.00
_cell.angle_gamma   90.00
#
_symmetry.space_group_name_H-M   'P 1'
#
loop_
_entity.id
_entity.type
_entity.pdbx_description
1 polymer ?
#
loop_
_entity_poly.entity_id
_entity_poly.type
_entity_poly.pdbx_seq_one_letter_code
_entity_poly.pdbx_strand_id
1 'polypeptide(L)'
;MGTDRLQLHRESLAELARKYLWWRSPEAAMRSPNRVIAQVLEMGDFDDVQRAIETFGERALIEVVERAEPGWLSPKSWVYWHYRLRLTPYDRTPPPVPRRTL
;
A
#
# COMPACT_ATOMS: atom_id res chain seq x y z
N MET A 1 -18.59 -13.62 -14.30
CA MET A 1 -18.27 -12.25 -13.83
C MET A 1 -17.29 -12.19 -12.65
N GLY A 2 -17.04 -13.26 -11.87
CA GLY A 2 -16.09 -13.22 -10.74
C GLY A 2 -14.60 -13.44 -11.10
N THR A 3 -14.33 -14.22 -12.15
CA THR A 3 -12.96 -14.60 -12.56
C THR A 3 -12.16 -13.42 -13.12
N ASP A 4 -12.81 -12.56 -13.90
CA ASP A 4 -12.15 -11.43 -14.59
C ASP A 4 -11.58 -10.40 -13.60
N ARG A 5 -12.30 -10.15 -12.51
CA ARG A 5 -11.85 -9.22 -11.46
C ARG A 5 -10.65 -9.76 -10.69
N LEU A 6 -10.67 -11.04 -10.34
CA LEU A 6 -9.54 -11.69 -9.67
C LEU A 6 -8.29 -11.70 -10.53
N GLN A 7 -8.45 -11.93 -11.84
CA GLN A 7 -7.36 -11.86 -12.81
C GLN A 7 -6.79 -10.44 -12.89
N LEU A 8 -7.65 -9.41 -13.02
CA LEU A 8 -7.23 -8.01 -13.06
C LEU A 8 -6.46 -7.59 -11.79
N HIS A 9 -6.92 -8.00 -10.60
CA HIS A 9 -6.23 -7.74 -9.35
C HIS A 9 -4.85 -8.38 -9.35
N ARG A 10 -4.76 -9.65 -9.78
CA ARG A 10 -3.52 -10.40 -9.83
C ARG A 10 -2.50 -9.78 -10.79
N GLU A 11 -2.95 -9.36 -11.98
CA GLU A 11 -2.11 -8.70 -12.99
C GLU A 11 -1.60 -7.35 -12.51
N SER A 12 -2.48 -6.51 -11.96
CA SER A 12 -2.09 -5.21 -11.42
C SER A 12 -1.13 -5.35 -10.24
N LEU A 13 -1.35 -6.32 -9.35
CA LEU A 13 -0.43 -6.59 -8.25
C LEU A 13 0.94 -7.07 -8.76
N ALA A 14 0.97 -7.89 -9.82
CA ALA A 14 2.22 -8.35 -10.44
C ALA A 14 3.01 -7.21 -11.09
N GLU A 15 2.32 -6.25 -11.72
CA GLU A 15 2.94 -5.06 -12.31
C GLU A 15 3.54 -4.14 -11.25
N LEU A 16 2.79 -3.85 -10.18
CA LEU A 16 3.29 -3.03 -9.07
C LEU A 16 4.43 -3.73 -8.33
N ALA A 17 4.36 -5.06 -8.17
CA ALA A 17 5.45 -5.85 -7.61
C ALA A 17 6.74 -5.75 -8.44
N ARG A 18 6.64 -5.85 -9.78
CA ARG A 18 7.79 -5.63 -10.68
C ARG A 18 8.37 -4.23 -10.54
N LYS A 19 7.52 -3.21 -10.45
CA LYS A 19 7.92 -1.80 -10.39
C LYS A 19 8.65 -1.47 -9.09
N TYR A 20 8.13 -1.90 -7.93
CA TYR A 20 8.63 -1.41 -6.63
C TYR A 20 9.41 -2.42 -5.78
N LEU A 21 9.35 -3.70 -6.11
CA LEU A 21 10.05 -4.77 -5.39
C LEU A 21 10.99 -5.52 -6.35
N TRP A 22 11.71 -4.78 -7.21
CA TRP A 22 12.55 -5.32 -8.29
C TRP A 22 13.66 -6.28 -7.82
N TRP A 23 14.02 -6.25 -6.54
CA TRP A 23 14.96 -7.20 -5.93
C TRP A 23 14.33 -8.58 -5.59
N ARG A 24 13.03 -8.75 -5.82
CA ARG A 24 12.30 -10.02 -5.68
C ARG A 24 11.63 -10.37 -7.01
N SER A 25 11.38 -11.67 -7.24
CA SER A 25 10.49 -12.05 -8.33
C SER A 25 9.06 -11.55 -8.03
N PRO A 26 8.26 -11.23 -9.06
CA PRO A 26 6.89 -10.77 -8.87
C PRO A 26 6.05 -11.79 -8.12
N GLU A 27 6.22 -13.08 -8.41
CA GLU A 27 5.50 -14.18 -7.75
C GLU A 27 5.84 -14.22 -6.26
N ALA A 28 7.10 -14.01 -5.88
CA ALA A 28 7.53 -13.97 -4.49
C ALA A 28 7.00 -12.72 -3.77
N ALA A 29 7.03 -11.56 -4.42
CA ALA A 29 6.51 -10.32 -3.88
C ALA A 29 4.99 -10.35 -3.67
N MET A 30 4.24 -10.95 -4.61
CA MET A 30 2.79 -11.09 -4.55
C MET A 30 2.30 -12.02 -3.42
N ARG A 31 3.19 -12.81 -2.80
CA ARG A 31 2.86 -13.54 -1.55
C ARG A 31 2.61 -12.61 -0.37
N SER A 32 2.98 -11.33 -0.49
CA SER A 32 2.69 -10.28 0.48
C SER A 32 2.04 -9.08 -0.20
N PRO A 33 0.76 -9.17 -0.62
CA PRO A 33 0.07 -8.09 -1.35
C PRO A 33 0.11 -6.76 -0.61
N ASN A 34 -0.04 -6.78 0.72
CA ASN A 34 0.03 -5.59 1.55
C ASN A 34 1.38 -4.89 1.45
N ARG A 35 2.47 -5.65 1.32
CA ARG A 35 3.81 -5.06 1.12
C ARG A 35 3.92 -4.42 -0.26
N VAL A 36 3.35 -5.01 -1.30
CA VAL A 36 3.32 -4.41 -2.65
C VAL A 36 2.57 -3.08 -2.61
N ILE A 37 1.37 -3.06 -2.03
CA ILE A 37 0.56 -1.84 -1.90
C ILE A 37 1.27 -0.80 -1.02
N ALA A 38 1.91 -1.21 0.07
CA ALA A 38 2.69 -0.30 0.91
C ALA A 38 3.82 0.39 0.12
N GLN A 39 4.44 -0.29 -0.83
CA GLN A 39 5.45 0.34 -1.69
C GLN A 39 4.84 1.35 -2.67
N VAL A 40 3.61 1.15 -3.13
CA VAL A 40 2.86 2.17 -3.87
C VAL A 40 2.60 3.39 -2.99
N LEU A 41 2.22 3.17 -1.74
CA LEU A 41 2.02 4.26 -0.79
C LEU A 41 3.34 4.99 -0.44
N GLU A 42 4.46 4.28 -0.39
CA GLU A 42 5.75 4.89 -0.06
C GLU A 42 6.40 5.62 -1.25
N MET A 43 6.35 5.04 -2.45
CA MET A 43 7.14 5.49 -3.61
C MET A 43 6.31 5.74 -4.87
N GLY A 44 5.01 5.46 -4.84
CA GLY A 44 4.15 5.56 -6.01
C GLY A 44 3.90 6.99 -6.46
N ASP A 45 3.73 7.13 -7.78
CA ASP A 45 3.23 8.37 -8.35
C ASP A 45 1.69 8.44 -8.26
N PHE A 46 1.12 9.52 -8.76
CA PHE A 46 -0.33 9.71 -8.73
C PHE A 46 -1.08 8.59 -9.47
N ASP A 47 -0.57 8.16 -10.63
CA ASP A 47 -1.23 7.18 -11.48
C ASP A 47 -1.18 5.78 -10.83
N ASP A 48 -0.06 5.43 -10.18
CA ASP A 48 0.04 4.17 -9.44
C ASP A 48 -0.95 4.11 -8.27
N VAL A 49 -1.10 5.23 -7.55
CA VAL A 49 -2.04 5.35 -6.44
C VAL A 49 -3.48 5.26 -6.95
N GLN A 50 -3.83 5.99 -8.02
CA GLN A 50 -5.18 5.92 -8.60
C GLN A 50 -5.49 4.50 -9.06
N ARG A 51 -4.56 3.86 -9.77
CA ARG A 51 -4.70 2.47 -10.19
C ARG A 51 -4.91 1.52 -9.03
N ALA A 52 -4.17 1.70 -7.93
CA ALA A 52 -4.34 0.87 -6.74
C ALA A 52 -5.73 1.04 -6.10
N ILE A 53 -6.28 2.27 -6.11
CA ILE A 53 -7.64 2.54 -5.60
C ILE A 53 -8.70 1.96 -6.50
N GLU A 54 -8.58 2.14 -7.82
CA GLU A 54 -9.53 1.61 -8.80
C GLU A 54 -9.55 0.08 -8.79
N THR A 55 -8.38 -0.55 -8.62
CA THR A 55 -8.25 -2.01 -8.64
C THR A 55 -8.60 -2.63 -7.29
N PHE A 56 -7.99 -2.16 -6.20
CA PHE A 56 -8.10 -2.82 -4.89
C PHE A 56 -9.11 -2.17 -3.95
N GLY A 57 -9.56 -0.95 -4.27
CA GLY A 57 -10.42 -0.13 -3.43
C GLY A 57 -9.64 0.64 -2.37
N GLU A 58 -10.16 1.82 -2.00
CA GLU A 58 -9.56 2.66 -0.95
C GLU A 58 -9.46 1.93 0.40
N ARG A 59 -10.41 1.05 0.72
CA ARG A 59 -10.38 0.26 1.95
C ARG A 59 -9.18 -0.68 2.04
N ALA A 60 -8.68 -1.20 0.92
CA ALA A 60 -7.47 -2.00 0.92
C ALA A 60 -6.23 -1.16 1.30
N LEU A 61 -6.18 0.10 0.84
CA LEU A 61 -5.09 1.01 1.22
C LEU A 61 -5.16 1.36 2.72
N ILE A 62 -6.36 1.59 3.26
CA ILE A 62 -6.59 1.79 4.70
C ILE A 62 -6.03 0.60 5.49
N GLU A 63 -6.44 -0.63 5.15
CA GLU A 63 -6.00 -1.84 5.82
C GLU A 63 -4.47 -2.03 5.76
N VAL A 64 -3.83 -1.58 4.67
CA VAL A 64 -2.37 -1.61 4.53
C VAL A 64 -1.68 -0.60 5.44
N VAL A 65 -2.21 0.61 5.58
CA VAL A 65 -1.64 1.62 6.50
C VAL A 65 -1.81 1.16 7.95
N GLU A 66 -2.99 0.65 8.32
CA GLU A 66 -3.26 0.15 9.68
C GLU A 66 -2.37 -1.05 10.07
N ARG A 67 -2.01 -1.89 9.08
CA ARG A 67 -1.19 -3.09 9.28
C ARG A 67 0.28 -2.90 8.87
N ALA A 68 0.71 -1.67 8.59
CA ALA A 68 2.07 -1.43 8.13
C ALA A 68 3.08 -1.87 9.18
N GLU A 69 4.08 -2.66 8.79
CA GLU A 69 5.14 -3.05 9.71
C GLU A 69 6.22 -1.95 9.78
N PRO A 70 7.10 -2.00 10.79
CA PRO A 70 8.20 -1.05 10.90
C PRO A 70 9.06 -0.98 9.63
N GLY A 71 9.23 0.23 9.10
CA GLY A 71 10.01 0.49 7.89
C GLY A 71 9.27 0.23 6.57
N TRP A 72 7.95 -0.01 6.61
CA TRP A 72 7.14 -0.04 5.38
C TRP A 72 6.85 1.36 4.85
N LEU A 73 6.57 2.31 5.75
CA LEU A 73 6.32 3.71 5.42
C LEU A 73 7.30 4.60 6.17
N SER A 74 7.80 5.63 5.50
CA SER A 74 8.55 6.69 6.16
C SER A 74 7.62 7.53 7.06
N PRO A 75 8.15 8.28 8.06
CA PRO A 75 7.34 9.19 8.87
C PRO A 75 6.53 10.20 8.04
N LYS A 76 7.09 10.65 6.91
CA LYS A 76 6.39 11.58 6.01
C LYS A 76 5.19 10.90 5.34
N SER A 77 5.41 9.74 4.71
CA SER A 77 4.33 9.00 4.03
C SER A 77 3.25 8.58 5.01
N TRP A 78 3.64 8.13 6.21
CA TRP A 78 2.71 7.78 7.29
C TRP A 78 1.75 8.92 7.62
N VAL A 79 2.28 10.11 7.93
CA VAL A 79 1.46 11.29 8.26
C VAL A 79 0.56 11.66 7.09
N TYR A 80 1.11 11.69 5.87
CA TYR A 80 0.34 12.01 4.67
C TYR A 80 -0.85 11.05 4.48
N TRP A 81 -0.62 9.74 4.52
CA TRP A 81 -1.66 8.73 4.31
C TRP A 81 -2.69 8.69 5.43
N HIS A 82 -2.29 8.94 6.67
CA HIS A 82 -3.22 9.08 7.79
C HIS A 82 -4.27 10.17 7.53
N TYR A 83 -3.84 11.32 7.02
CA TYR A 83 -4.75 12.42 6.71
C TYR A 83 -5.50 12.20 5.39
N ARG A 84 -4.81 11.73 4.34
CA ARG A 84 -5.39 11.49 3.01
C ARG A 84 -6.51 10.45 3.09
N LEU A 85 -6.30 9.37 3.84
CA LEU A 85 -7.27 8.29 4.02
C LEU A 85 -8.22 8.51 5.21
N ARG A 86 -8.16 9.68 5.85
CA ARG A 86 -9.03 10.07 6.98
C ARG A 86 -8.96 9.10 8.17
N LEU A 87 -7.80 8.46 8.36
CA LEU A 87 -7.51 7.61 9.52
C LEU A 87 -7.25 8.43 10.78
N THR A 88 -6.95 9.72 10.61
CA THR A 88 -6.79 10.66 11.70
C THR A 88 -7.52 11.97 11.35
N PRO A 89 -8.38 12.49 12.25
CA PRO A 89 -8.96 13.81 12.09
C PRO A 89 -7.90 14.91 11.87
N TYR A 90 -8.19 15.91 11.04
CA TYR A 90 -7.22 16.96 10.70
C TYR A 90 -6.78 17.84 11.88
N ASP A 91 -7.55 17.85 12.97
CA ASP A 91 -7.24 18.55 14.23
C ASP A 91 -6.42 17.69 15.20
N ARG A 92 -5.99 16.49 14.80
CA ARG A 92 -5.21 15.56 15.62
C ARG A 92 -3.93 15.12 14.92
N THR A 93 -2.89 14.86 15.71
CA THR A 93 -1.65 14.28 15.21
C THR A 93 -1.82 12.77 14.98
N PRO A 94 -1.37 12.22 13.82
CA PRO A 94 -1.31 10.80 13.59
C PRO A 94 -0.54 10.06 14.68
N PRO A 95 -0.86 8.78 14.95
CA PRO A 95 -0.07 7.95 15.85
C PRO A 95 1.40 7.88 15.39
N PRO A 96 2.34 7.56 16.28
CA PRO A 96 3.73 7.37 15.89
C PRO A 96 3.85 6.21 14.90
N VAL A 97 4.82 6.32 13.96
CA VAL A 97 5.11 5.22 13.04
C VAL A 97 5.44 3.93 13.80
N PRO A 98 5.05 2.75 13.28
CA PRO A 98 5.44 1.46 13.83
C PRO A 98 6.96 1.36 13.96
N ARG A 99 7.43 0.97 15.15
CA ARG A 99 8.85 0.75 15.44
C ARG A 99 9.11 -0.72 15.71
N ARG A 100 10.31 -1.19 15.38
CA ARG A 100 10.74 -2.54 15.76
C ARG A 100 10.87 -2.57 17.29
N THR A 101 10.11 -3.43 17.95
CA THR A 101 10.34 -3.73 19.37
C THR A 101 11.57 -4.63 19.44
N LEU A 102 12.57 -4.21 20.21
CA LEU A 102 13.77 -4.98 20.51
C LEU A 102 13.50 -5.99 21.63
#